data_AF-A0A3N0BYE1-F1
#
_entry.id   AF-A0A3N0BYE1-F1
#
_cell.length_a   1.000
_cell.length_b   1.000
_cell.length_c   1.000
_cell.angle_alpha   90.00
_cell.angle_beta   90.00
_cell.angle_gamma   90.00
#
_symmetry.space_group_name_H-M   'P 1'
#
loop_
_entity.id
_entity.type
_entity.pdbx_description
1 polymer ?
#
loop_
_entity_poly.entity_id
_entity_poly.type
_entity_poly.pdbx_seq_one_letter_code
_entity_poly.pdbx_strand_id
1 'polypeptide(L)'
;MRTRSLQQGCSHAEAFRLLWAKRVWRCQDPDCPRTTFTEEHPLAGPRAKLTVRAVAWATDALQAFDTSVSALAHQLGVSWHTVWDAVRVEASRRIAATERLEGVDALGVDEHCLVPHRTARIGHGHRDR
;
A
#
# COMPACT_ATOMS: atom_id res chain seq x y z
N MET A 1 9.41 13.78 -3.78
CA MET A 1 8.50 12.80 -4.43
C MET A 1 7.09 13.09 -3.96
N ARG A 2 6.08 13.16 -4.85
CA ARG A 2 4.67 13.37 -4.44
C ARG A 2 4.00 11.99 -4.33
N THR A 3 3.41 11.69 -3.19
CA THR A 3 2.72 10.43 -2.95
C THR A 3 1.36 10.74 -2.35
N ARG A 4 0.28 10.26 -2.96
CA ARG A 4 -1.06 10.59 -2.45
C ARG A 4 -1.41 9.65 -1.31
N SER A 5 -2.19 10.14 -0.35
CA SER A 5 -2.78 9.35 0.72
C SER A 5 -4.27 9.62 0.73
N LEU A 6 -5.11 8.59 0.89
CA LEU A 6 -6.56 8.74 0.79
C LEU A 6 -7.29 7.85 1.80
N GLN A 7 -8.59 8.15 1.98
CA GLN A 7 -9.60 7.57 2.90
C GLN A 7 -9.65 8.22 4.31
N GLN A 8 -10.78 8.38 5.01
CA GLN A 8 -12.24 8.16 4.78
C GLN A 8 -13.01 9.14 5.74
N GLY A 9 -14.36 9.32 5.78
CA GLY A 9 -15.48 8.78 5.00
C GLY A 9 -16.80 8.66 5.83
N CYS A 10 -17.74 9.61 5.73
CA CYS A 10 -19.09 9.57 6.36
C CYS A 10 -20.08 10.49 5.62
N SER A 11 -21.39 10.22 5.68
CA SER A 11 -22.44 10.78 4.79
C SER A 11 -22.68 12.30 4.81
N HIS A 12 -22.02 13.04 5.71
CA HIS A 12 -22.07 14.51 5.78
C HIS A 12 -20.68 15.16 5.80
N ALA A 13 -19.61 14.38 5.64
CA ALA A 13 -18.24 14.87 5.55
C ALA A 13 -17.79 14.88 4.08
N GLU A 14 -17.49 16.06 3.55
CA GLU A 14 -16.94 16.21 2.20
C GLU A 14 -15.62 15.41 2.07
N ALA A 15 -15.49 14.63 1.00
CA ALA A 15 -14.39 13.71 0.81
C ALA A 15 -13.07 14.43 0.44
N PHE A 16 -12.35 14.93 1.44
CA PHE A 16 -11.05 15.58 1.23
C PHE A 16 -9.95 14.58 0.86
N ARG A 17 -9.05 14.97 -0.07
CA ARG A 17 -7.84 14.21 -0.40
C ARG A 17 -6.62 14.82 0.26
N LEU A 18 -5.88 14.04 1.06
CA LEU A 18 -4.62 14.49 1.64
C LEU A 18 -3.45 14.24 0.67
N LEU A 19 -2.78 15.31 0.23
CA LEU A 19 -1.55 15.20 -0.54
C LEU A 19 -0.34 15.36 0.38
N TRP A 20 0.50 14.34 0.45
CA TRP A 20 1.80 14.41 1.13
C TRP A 20 2.91 14.69 0.12
N ALA A 21 3.83 15.57 0.49
CA ALA A 21 5.02 15.88 -0.27
C ALA A 21 6.21 15.96 0.70
N LYS A 22 7.22 15.13 0.45
CA LYS A 22 8.46 15.08 1.23
C LYS A 22 9.58 15.78 0.46
N ARG A 23 10.29 16.71 1.09
CA ARG A 23 11.40 17.45 0.48
C ARG A 23 12.57 16.53 0.19
N VAL A 24 13.27 16.84 -0.90
CA VAL A 24 14.53 16.21 -1.30
C VAL A 24 15.48 17.34 -1.65
N TRP A 25 16.63 17.38 -0.98
CA TRP A 25 17.70 18.33 -1.26
C TRP A 25 18.85 17.63 -1.99
N ARG A 26 19.65 18.42 -2.69
CA ARG A 26 20.90 18.00 -3.33
C ARG A 26 22.07 18.65 -2.60
N CYS A 27 23.16 17.91 -2.41
CA CYS A 27 24.41 18.56 -2.05
C CYS A 27 24.87 19.44 -3.22
N GLN A 28 25.48 20.60 -2.93
CA GLN A 28 26.11 21.45 -3.95
C GLN A 28 27.59 21.10 -4.15
N ASP A 29 28.20 20.41 -3.19
CA ASP A 29 29.55 19.87 -3.26
C ASP A 29 29.61 18.70 -4.27
N PRO A 30 30.43 18.79 -5.33
CA PRO A 30 30.56 17.74 -6.34
C PRO A 30 31.24 16.46 -5.81
N ASP A 31 32.10 16.57 -4.78
CA ASP A 31 32.84 15.45 -4.21
C ASP A 31 32.05 14.74 -3.09
N CYS A 32 30.85 15.23 -2.76
CA CYS A 32 30.00 14.64 -1.74
C CYS A 32 29.45 13.26 -2.16
N PRO A 33 29.80 12.16 -1.45
CA PRO A 33 29.36 10.81 -1.81
C PRO A 33 27.84 10.60 -1.62
N ARG A 34 27.16 11.50 -0.89
CA ARG A 34 25.71 11.47 -0.67
C ARG A 34 25.06 12.66 -1.37
N THR A 35 24.95 12.57 -2.70
CA THR A 35 24.45 13.65 -3.56
C THR A 35 23.04 14.13 -3.26
N THR A 36 22.17 13.31 -2.65
CA THR A 36 20.80 13.69 -2.28
C THR A 36 20.40 13.23 -0.89
N PHE A 37 19.60 14.07 -0.23
CA PHE A 37 19.06 13.86 1.12
C PHE A 37 17.55 13.99 1.06
N THR A 38 16.82 13.11 1.73
CA THR A 38 15.38 13.24 1.92
C THR A 38 15.14 13.83 3.31
N GLU A 39 14.11 14.65 3.46
CA GLU A 39 13.57 15.10 4.75
C GLU A 39 13.38 13.92 5.72
N GLU A 40 13.54 14.19 7.01
CA GLU A 40 13.16 13.25 8.07
C GLU A 40 11.85 13.74 8.69
N HIS A 41 10.91 12.83 8.88
CA HIS A 41 9.58 13.15 9.38
C HIS A 41 8.97 11.93 10.05
N PRO A 42 8.38 12.03 11.26
CA PRO A 42 7.89 10.88 12.01
C PRO A 42 6.82 10.08 11.25
N LEU A 43 6.03 10.75 10.40
CA LEU A 43 5.01 10.08 9.58
C LEU A 43 5.57 9.27 8.40
N ALA A 44 6.84 9.40 8.02
CA ALA A 44 7.40 8.71 6.84
C ALA A 44 8.91 8.51 6.97
N GLY A 45 9.38 7.26 6.96
CA GLY A 45 10.78 6.91 7.09
C GLY A 45 11.72 7.43 5.97
N PRO A 46 13.02 7.14 6.05
CA PRO A 46 14.00 7.54 5.03
C PRO A 46 13.61 7.03 3.64
N ARG A 47 13.56 7.91 2.65
CA ARG A 47 13.10 7.63 1.26
C ARG A 47 11.69 7.01 1.14
N ALA A 48 10.92 6.94 2.22
CA ALA A 48 9.59 6.34 2.21
C ALA A 48 8.65 7.14 1.29
N LYS A 49 7.92 6.40 0.44
CA LYS A 49 6.94 6.97 -0.48
C LYS A 49 5.63 7.25 0.27
N LEU A 50 5.11 6.23 0.94
CA LEU A 50 3.89 6.31 1.76
C LEU A 50 4.20 6.75 3.19
N THR A 51 3.20 7.30 3.87
CA THR A 51 3.26 7.57 5.31
C THR A 51 2.87 6.33 6.10
N VAL A 52 3.32 6.21 7.36
CA VAL A 52 2.95 5.12 8.27
C VAL A 52 1.43 4.96 8.36
N ARG A 53 0.69 6.08 8.46
CA ARG A 53 -0.78 6.07 8.46
C ARG A 53 -1.39 5.55 7.17
N ALA A 54 -0.82 5.88 6.00
CA ALA A 54 -1.29 5.36 4.71
C ALA A 54 -1.06 3.85 4.58
N VAL A 55 0.05 3.33 5.13
CA VAL A 55 0.36 1.89 5.13
C VAL A 55 -0.55 1.13 6.10
N ALA A 56 -0.75 1.65 7.32
CA ALA A 56 -1.68 1.08 8.28
C ALA A 56 -3.09 1.00 7.67
N TRP A 57 -3.62 2.13 7.18
CA TRP A 57 -4.93 2.18 6.52
C TRP A 57 -5.05 1.19 5.35
N ALA A 58 -4.05 1.11 4.47
CA ALA A 58 -4.09 0.17 3.34
C ALA A 58 -4.06 -1.31 3.78
N THR A 59 -3.40 -1.60 4.91
CA THR A 59 -3.37 -2.94 5.52
C THR A 59 -4.71 -3.27 6.16
N ASP A 60 -5.31 -2.32 6.88
CA ASP A 60 -6.65 -2.45 7.49
C ASP A 60 -7.71 -2.67 6.39
N ALA A 61 -7.61 -1.95 5.27
CA ALA A 61 -8.53 -2.09 4.15
C ALA A 61 -8.48 -3.47 3.47
N LEU A 62 -7.31 -4.11 3.38
CA LEU A 62 -7.16 -5.50 2.89
C LEU A 62 -7.67 -6.53 3.90
N GLN A 63 -7.60 -6.22 5.20
CA GLN A 63 -8.05 -7.10 6.26
C GLN A 63 -9.58 -7.09 6.41
N ALA A 64 -10.21 -5.92 6.22
CA ALA A 64 -11.63 -5.71 6.48
C ALA A 64 -12.54 -5.80 5.25
N PHE A 65 -12.01 -5.64 4.02
CA PHE A 65 -12.81 -5.56 2.80
C PHE A 65 -12.23 -6.41 1.67
N ASP A 66 -13.11 -6.90 0.79
CA ASP A 66 -12.73 -7.52 -0.49
C ASP A 66 -12.22 -6.44 -1.46
N THR A 67 -10.97 -6.03 -1.25
CA THR A 67 -10.30 -5.00 -2.04
C THR A 67 -8.98 -5.51 -2.58
N SER A 68 -8.60 -5.05 -3.77
CA SER A 68 -7.31 -5.41 -4.38
C SER A 68 -6.25 -4.38 -4.08
N VAL A 69 -4.99 -4.83 -3.96
CA VAL A 69 -3.81 -3.96 -3.88
C VAL A 69 -3.75 -2.98 -5.06
N SER A 70 -4.28 -3.37 -6.24
CA SER A 70 -4.43 -2.49 -7.41
C SER A 70 -5.43 -1.35 -7.17
N ALA A 71 -6.57 -1.62 -6.54
CA ALA A 71 -7.55 -0.59 -6.18
C ALA A 71 -6.97 0.39 -5.15
N LEU A 72 -6.26 -0.13 -4.14
CA LEU A 72 -5.56 0.69 -3.13
C LEU A 72 -4.46 1.55 -3.76
N ALA A 73 -3.67 0.99 -4.68
CA ALA A 73 -2.64 1.74 -5.42
C ALA A 73 -3.23 2.86 -6.28
N HIS A 74 -4.39 2.62 -6.91
CA HIS A 74 -5.11 3.66 -7.64
C HIS A 74 -5.65 4.76 -6.71
N GLN A 75 -6.22 4.42 -5.55
CA GLN A 75 -6.68 5.39 -4.55
C GLN A 75 -5.52 6.22 -3.98
N LEU A 76 -4.38 5.58 -3.66
CA LEU A 76 -3.15 6.21 -3.21
C LEU A 76 -2.34 6.89 -4.34
N GLY A 77 -2.75 6.77 -5.60
CA GLY A 77 -2.08 7.37 -6.75
C GLY A 77 -0.60 6.97 -6.87
N VAL A 78 -0.28 5.69 -6.64
CA VAL A 78 1.07 5.11 -6.69
C VAL A 78 1.11 3.83 -7.53
N SER A 79 2.30 3.30 -7.79
CA SER A 79 2.43 1.97 -8.37
C SER A 79 2.01 0.88 -7.38
N TRP A 80 1.49 -0.24 -7.91
CA TRP A 80 1.12 -1.44 -7.16
C TRP A 80 2.22 -1.88 -6.19
N HIS A 81 3.46 -2.00 -6.67
CA HIS A 81 4.62 -2.37 -5.84
C HIS A 81 4.84 -1.42 -4.66
N THR A 82 4.60 -0.11 -4.83
CA THR A 82 4.79 0.87 -3.76
C THR A 82 3.82 0.64 -2.59
N VAL A 83 2.60 0.18 -2.86
CA VAL A 83 1.66 -0.23 -1.80
C VAL A 83 2.06 -1.60 -1.25
N TRP A 84 2.25 -2.58 -2.14
CA TRP A 84 2.49 -3.97 -1.75
C TRP A 84 3.73 -4.14 -0.87
N ASP A 85 4.86 -3.50 -1.21
CA ASP A 85 6.08 -3.62 -0.43
C ASP A 85 5.92 -3.08 1.00
N ALA A 86 5.16 -2.00 1.17
CA ALA A 86 4.91 -1.39 2.46
C ALA A 86 3.86 -2.18 3.28
N VAL A 87 2.76 -2.58 2.65
CA VAL A 87 1.73 -3.44 3.25
C VAL A 87 2.32 -4.77 3.69
N ARG A 88 3.16 -5.41 2.86
CA ARG A 88 3.79 -6.69 3.20
C ARG A 88 4.60 -6.60 4.49
N VAL A 89 5.39 -5.53 4.67
CA VAL A 89 6.16 -5.32 5.91
C VAL A 89 5.25 -5.16 7.12
N GLU A 90 4.20 -4.34 7.04
CA GLU A 90 3.28 -4.10 8.15
C GLU A 90 2.41 -5.33 8.46
N ALA A 91 1.88 -6.02 7.45
CA ALA A 91 1.13 -7.26 7.60
C ALA A 91 2.01 -8.36 8.21
N SER A 92 3.26 -8.55 7.74
CA SER A 92 4.20 -9.49 8.36
C SER A 92 4.49 -9.15 9.83
N ARG A 93 4.65 -7.87 10.17
CA ARG A 93 4.82 -7.41 11.56
C ARG A 93 3.60 -7.78 12.43
N ARG A 94 2.38 -7.58 11.93
CA ARG A 94 1.13 -7.94 12.63
C ARG A 94 0.91 -9.45 12.75
N ILE A 95 1.35 -10.23 11.77
CA ILE A 95 1.25 -11.70 11.79
C ILE A 95 2.27 -12.31 12.77
N ALA A 96 3.45 -11.69 12.88
CA ALA A 96 4.53 -12.11 13.78
C ALA A 96 4.31 -11.70 15.26
N ALA A 97 3.34 -10.83 15.54
CA ALA A 97 2.86 -10.54 16.89
C ALA A 97 2.31 -11.82 17.53
N THR A 98 2.95 -12.30 18.59
CA THR A 98 2.55 -13.55 19.30
C THR A 98 1.33 -13.30 20.18
N GLU A 99 1.22 -12.09 20.72
CA GLU A 99 0.12 -11.62 21.57
C GLU A 99 -1.27 -11.77 20.90
N ARG A 100 -1.33 -11.84 19.56
CA ARG A 100 -2.57 -12.07 18.81
C ARG A 100 -3.23 -13.44 19.05
N LEU A 101 -2.52 -14.37 19.71
CA LEU A 101 -2.99 -15.71 20.06
C LEU A 101 -2.98 -15.97 21.59
N GLU A 102 -2.78 -14.95 22.42
CA GLU A 102 -2.84 -15.12 23.88
C GLU A 102 -4.24 -15.59 24.31
N GLY A 103 -4.29 -16.65 25.13
CA GLY A 103 -5.53 -17.29 25.56
C GLY A 103 -6.23 -18.16 24.49
N VAL A 104 -5.58 -18.47 23.37
CA VAL A 104 -6.12 -19.37 22.34
C VAL A 104 -5.58 -20.80 22.55
N ASP A 105 -6.37 -21.64 23.20
CA ASP A 105 -5.99 -23.04 23.50
C ASP A 105 -6.15 -24.02 22.32
N ALA A 106 -6.88 -23.61 21.26
CA ALA A 106 -7.08 -24.41 20.04
C ALA A 106 -7.24 -23.52 18.80
N LEU A 107 -6.67 -23.97 17.67
CA LEU A 107 -6.80 -23.30 16.37
C LEU A 107 -7.69 -24.12 15.43
N GLY A 108 -8.76 -23.50 14.93
CA GLY A 108 -9.49 -24.01 13.77
C GLY A 108 -8.73 -23.72 12.48
N VAL A 109 -8.61 -24.73 11.60
CA VAL A 109 -8.08 -24.58 10.24
C VAL A 109 -9.25 -24.63 9.28
N ASP A 110 -9.34 -23.65 8.38
CA ASP A 110 -10.29 -23.62 7.28
C ASP A 110 -9.60 -23.97 5.96
N GLU A 111 -10.27 -24.72 5.10
CA GLU A 111 -9.74 -25.16 3.79
C GLU A 111 -10.27 -24.27 2.66
N HIS A 112 -9.53 -23.20 2.36
CA HIS A 112 -9.91 -22.28 1.29
C HIS A 112 -9.35 -22.66 -0.09
N CYS A 113 -10.22 -23.19 -0.96
CA CYS A 113 -9.88 -23.55 -2.34
C CYS A 113 -9.97 -22.37 -3.32
N LEU A 114 -8.82 -21.81 -3.72
CA LEU A 114 -8.74 -20.73 -4.71
C LEU A 114 -9.05 -21.24 -6.14
N VAL A 115 -10.25 -20.96 -6.63
CA VAL A 115 -10.63 -21.24 -8.02
C VAL A 115 -10.10 -20.16 -8.98
N PRO A 116 -9.43 -20.52 -10.10
CA PRO A 116 -8.99 -19.53 -11.08
C PRO A 116 -10.19 -18.82 -11.73
N HIS A 117 -10.14 -17.49 -11.76
CA HIS A 117 -11.09 -16.72 -12.57
C HIS A 117 -10.88 -17.07 -14.06
N ARG A 118 -11.94 -17.49 -14.76
CA ARG A 118 -11.84 -17.78 -16.20
C ARG A 118 -11.59 -16.48 -16.96
N THR A 119 -10.36 -16.26 -17.40
CA THR A 119 -10.07 -15.21 -18.38
C THR A 119 -10.71 -15.59 -19.70
N ALA A 120 -11.78 -14.90 -20.09
CA ALA A 120 -12.34 -15.05 -21.42
C ALA A 120 -11.26 -14.64 -22.44
N ARG A 121 -10.82 -15.57 -23.30
CA ARG A 121 -9.96 -15.24 -24.42
C ARG A 121 -10.74 -14.33 -25.36
N ILE A 122 -10.41 -13.04 -25.35
CA ILE A 122 -10.96 -12.08 -26.31
C ILE A 122 -10.39 -12.47 -27.67
N GLY A 123 -11.17 -13.22 -28.44
CA GLY A 123 -10.79 -13.65 -29.78
C GLY A 123 -10.61 -12.44 -30.67
N HIS A 124 -9.37 -12.20 -31.12
CA HIS A 124 -9.09 -11.16 -32.10
C HIS A 124 -9.60 -11.66 -33.46
N GLY A 125 -10.80 -11.22 -33.84
CA GLY A 125 -11.39 -11.59 -35.13
C GLY A 125 -10.53 -11.05 -36.28
N HIS A 126 -9.85 -11.96 -36.98
CA HIS A 126 -9.17 -11.65 -38.22
C HIS A 126 -10.20 -11.11 -39.22
N ARG A 127 -9.96 -9.92 -39.77
CA ARG A 127 -10.89 -9.25 -40.70
C ARG A 127 -10.30 -9.34 -42.09
N ASP A 128 -10.57 -10.46 -42.76
CA ASP A 128 -10.16 -10.68 -44.14
C ASP A 128 -10.82 -9.67 -45.10
N ARG A 129 -10.09 -9.36 -46.17
CA ARG A 129 -10.47 -8.45 -47.25
C ARG A 129 -10.91 -9.23 -48.48
#